data_AF-A0A8T0LIE5-F1
#
_entry.id   AF-A0A8T0LIE5-F1
#
_cell.length_a   1.000
_cell.length_b   1.000
_cell.length_c   1.000
_cell.angle_alpha   90.00
_cell.angle_beta   90.00
_cell.angle_gamma   90.00
#
_symmetry.space_group_name_H-M   'P 1'
#
loop_
_entity.id
_entity.type
_entity.pdbx_description
1 polymer ?
#
loop_
_entity_poly.entity_id
_entity_poly.type
_entity_poly.pdbx_seq_one_letter_code
_entity_poly.pdbx_strand_id
1 'polypeptide(L)'
;MNDKLDKTVLGKRKVCHSSASSSLLDDLHVRLRATRAVPFETEKHVEPFTWGNIVDERGQKIKLTEEQQRERYREYVEVNIGDALAKNKLCVYGVEKGEGGKDILSVDVPGHDIKLAGCTDMIILSDQVLENRLELGMLPGVRLIIEVKQKVERRSVSQVVSELIALDIKAAEPAMALLTDLQKYWQFFWVADPTNNRGIIESVTICDPSKAFAVIKTLLASGEDAVVSLPCFREPIKRPKIDEFLASIGEGGVY
;
A
#
# COMPACT_ATOMS: atom_id res chain seq x y z
N MET A 1 -18.64 -9.90 13.04
CA MET A 1 -19.53 -8.80 13.45
C MET A 1 -19.43 -7.72 12.39
N ASN A 2 -20.43 -7.71 11.52
CA ASN A 2 -20.83 -6.82 10.44
C ASN A 2 -19.87 -5.72 9.97
N ASP A 3 -19.27 -5.93 8.79
CA ASP A 3 -18.88 -4.83 7.90
C ASP A 3 -20.15 -4.04 7.55
N LYS A 4 -20.14 -2.73 7.77
CA LYS A 4 -21.19 -1.83 7.28
C LYS A 4 -21.02 -1.70 5.77
N LEU A 5 -21.63 -2.62 5.02
CA LEU A 5 -21.89 -2.44 3.60
C LEU A 5 -23.00 -1.41 3.45
N ASP A 6 -22.69 -0.27 2.84
CA ASP A 6 -23.69 0.72 2.45
C ASP A 6 -23.92 0.64 0.94
N LYS A 7 -25.19 0.56 0.53
CA LYS A 7 -25.55 0.58 -0.89
C LYS A 7 -25.70 2.03 -1.30
N THR A 8 -24.88 2.48 -2.25
CA THR A 8 -25.04 3.83 -2.82
C THR A 8 -26.28 3.86 -3.72
N VAL A 9 -26.90 5.04 -3.85
CA VAL A 9 -28.24 5.27 -4.45
C VAL A 9 -28.36 4.86 -5.94
N LEU A 10 -27.32 4.30 -6.57
CA LEU A 10 -27.32 3.85 -7.98
C LEU A 10 -26.64 2.47 -8.21
N GLY A 11 -26.74 1.54 -7.26
CA GLY A 11 -26.59 0.10 -7.54
C GLY A 11 -25.34 -0.58 -6.99
N LYS A 12 -24.21 0.13 -6.78
CA LYS A 12 -22.95 -0.50 -6.31
C LYS A 12 -22.80 -0.56 -4.79
N ARG A 13 -22.24 -1.69 -4.31
CA ARG A 13 -21.80 -1.87 -2.91
C ARG A 13 -20.52 -1.08 -2.66
N LYS A 14 -20.54 -0.11 -1.74
CA LYS A 14 -19.32 0.61 -1.32
C LYS A 14 -18.62 -0.18 -0.22
N VAL A 15 -17.34 -0.47 -0.42
CA VAL A 15 -16.46 -1.12 0.57
C VAL A 15 -15.36 -0.14 0.94
N CYS A 16 -15.34 0.30 2.20
CA CYS A 16 -14.30 1.18 2.70
C CYS A 16 -13.02 0.38 3.02
N HIS A 17 -11.86 0.86 2.57
CA HIS A 17 -10.57 0.19 2.81
C HIS A 17 -10.31 -0.06 4.30
N SER A 18 -10.57 0.94 5.15
CA SER A 18 -10.40 0.86 6.60
C SER A 18 -11.26 -0.21 7.29
N SER A 19 -12.29 -0.72 6.61
CA SER A 19 -13.18 -1.76 7.11
C SER A 19 -13.27 -2.96 6.15
N ALA A 20 -12.33 -3.12 5.23
CA ALA A 20 -12.33 -4.27 4.34
C ALA A 20 -12.09 -5.55 5.15
N SER A 21 -12.92 -6.56 4.94
CA SER A 21 -12.77 -7.88 5.56
C SER A 21 -12.20 -8.91 4.60
N SER A 22 -11.89 -10.10 5.14
CA SER A 22 -11.45 -11.23 4.33
C SER A 22 -12.48 -11.67 3.28
N SER A 23 -13.78 -11.43 3.49
CA SER A 23 -14.81 -11.82 2.51
C SER A 23 -14.72 -11.01 1.22
N LEU A 24 -14.10 -9.82 1.23
CA LEU A 24 -13.82 -9.08 0.00
C LEU A 24 -12.93 -9.90 -0.95
N LEU A 25 -11.93 -10.60 -0.41
CA LEU A 25 -11.03 -11.41 -1.24
C LEU A 25 -11.74 -12.62 -1.83
N ASP A 26 -12.66 -13.21 -1.07
CA ASP A 26 -13.51 -14.29 -1.58
C ASP A 26 -14.44 -13.80 -2.71
N ASP A 27 -15.09 -12.63 -2.53
CA ASP A 27 -15.93 -11.98 -3.55
C ASP A 27 -15.14 -11.70 -4.85
N LEU A 28 -13.86 -11.34 -4.72
CA LEU A 28 -12.97 -11.04 -5.85
C LEU A 28 -12.18 -12.25 -6.37
N HIS A 29 -12.34 -13.41 -5.74
CA HIS A 29 -11.59 -14.64 -6.04
C HIS A 29 -10.07 -14.46 -5.96
N VAL A 30 -9.61 -13.58 -5.06
CA VAL A 30 -8.20 -13.29 -4.78
C VAL A 30 -7.76 -14.08 -3.55
N ARG A 31 -6.52 -14.58 -3.54
CA ARG A 31 -5.91 -15.21 -2.36
C ARG A 31 -4.66 -14.48 -1.93
N LEU A 32 -4.50 -14.33 -0.62
CA LEU A 32 -3.26 -13.85 0.00
C LEU A 32 -2.33 -15.03 0.30
N ARG A 33 -1.09 -14.96 -0.20
CA ARG A 33 -0.01 -15.92 0.09
C ARG A 33 1.13 -15.20 0.80
N ALA A 34 1.70 -15.84 1.81
CA ALA A 34 2.91 -15.36 2.46
C ALA A 34 4.11 -16.19 1.99
N THR A 35 5.17 -15.49 1.59
CA THR A 35 6.42 -16.07 1.11
C THR A 35 7.56 -15.67 2.04
N ARG A 36 8.57 -16.54 2.14
CA ARG A 36 9.71 -16.33 3.02
C ARG A 36 10.77 -15.48 2.32
N ALA A 37 11.26 -14.46 3.03
CA ALA A 37 12.46 -13.74 2.61
C ALA A 37 13.69 -14.64 2.70
N VAL A 38 14.62 -14.48 1.77
CA VAL A 38 15.98 -15.01 1.95
C VAL A 38 16.84 -14.01 2.72
N PRO A 39 17.81 -14.47 3.52
CA PRO A 39 18.75 -13.58 4.19
C PRO A 39 19.59 -12.78 3.18
N PHE A 40 19.78 -11.50 3.47
CA PHE A 40 20.71 -10.62 2.78
C PHE A 40 21.26 -9.58 3.77
N GLU A 41 22.38 -8.97 3.41
CA GLU A 41 23.08 -7.96 4.20
C GLU A 41 22.80 -6.54 3.70
N THR A 42 22.92 -5.57 4.60
CA THR A 42 22.73 -4.14 4.30
C THR A 42 23.93 -3.33 4.74
N GLU A 43 24.34 -2.37 3.91
CA GLU A 43 25.53 -1.55 4.20
C GLU A 43 25.30 -0.52 5.31
N LYS A 44 24.08 -0.01 5.45
CA LYS A 44 23.72 1.05 6.41
C LYS A 44 22.70 0.54 7.41
N HIS A 45 23.00 0.71 8.70
CA HIS A 45 22.04 0.51 9.78
C HIS A 45 21.01 1.64 9.79
N VAL A 46 19.75 1.29 10.00
CA VAL A 46 18.65 2.23 10.18
C VAL A 46 18.00 1.98 11.54
N GLU A 47 17.98 3.02 12.37
CA GLU A 47 17.32 2.96 13.67
C GLU A 47 15.79 2.80 13.51
N PRO A 48 15.13 1.98 14.35
CA PRO A 48 13.67 1.89 14.39
C PRO A 48 13.01 3.25 14.68
N PHE A 49 11.85 3.49 14.07
CA PHE A 49 11.10 4.71 14.31
C PHE A 49 10.68 4.86 15.78
N THR A 50 10.80 6.08 16.30
CA THR A 50 10.38 6.43 17.66
C THR A 50 9.07 7.22 17.63
N TRP A 51 7.99 6.54 18.03
CA TRP A 51 6.67 7.13 18.19
C TRP A 51 6.68 8.29 19.20
N GLY A 52 6.27 9.47 18.75
CA GLY A 52 6.36 10.69 19.54
C GLY A 52 5.27 10.82 20.60
N ASN A 53 5.60 11.49 21.71
CA ASN A 53 4.66 11.95 22.72
C ASN A 53 5.05 13.38 23.13
N ILE A 54 4.07 14.21 23.48
CA ILE A 54 4.27 15.51 24.13
C ILE A 54 4.27 15.26 25.65
N VAL A 55 5.00 16.08 26.39
CA VAL A 55 4.93 16.09 27.86
C VAL A 55 4.17 17.34 28.26
N ASP A 56 3.09 17.19 29.03
CA ASP A 56 2.34 18.34 29.54
C ASP A 56 3.06 19.02 30.72
N GLU A 57 2.50 20.13 31.20
CA GLU A 57 3.03 20.91 32.33
C GLU A 57 3.16 20.09 33.63
N ARG A 58 2.51 18.92 33.72
CA ARG A 58 2.52 18.01 34.87
C ARG A 58 3.46 16.83 34.67
N GLY A 59 4.19 16.77 33.56
CA GLY A 59 5.09 15.66 33.24
C GLY A 59 4.40 14.44 32.61
N GLN A 60 3.10 14.52 32.26
CA GLN A 60 2.36 13.43 31.67
C GLN A 60 2.64 13.32 30.16
N LYS A 61 2.91 12.10 29.69
CA LYS A 61 3.07 11.82 28.26
C LYS A 61 1.71 11.79 27.55
N ILE A 62 1.46 12.77 26.70
CA ILE A 62 0.31 12.85 25.80
C ILE A 62 0.73 12.31 24.43
N LYS A 63 -0.03 11.35 23.90
CA LYS A 63 0.21 10.81 22.57
C LYS A 63 -0.06 11.89 21.52
N LEU A 64 0.84 12.04 20.55
CA LEU A 64 0.61 12.92 19.41
C LEU A 64 -0.63 12.47 18.60
N THR A 65 -1.29 13.44 17.97
CA THR A 65 -2.38 13.18 17.02
C THR A 65 -1.87 12.38 15.81
N GLU A 66 -2.77 11.73 15.06
CA GLU A 66 -2.38 10.97 13.86
C GLU A 66 -1.69 11.86 12.81
N GLU A 67 -2.17 13.09 12.64
CA GLU A 67 -1.57 14.07 11.72
C GLU A 67 -0.14 14.46 12.14
N GLN A 68 0.08 14.73 13.43
CA GLN A 68 1.41 15.05 13.95
C GLN A 68 2.38 13.86 13.85
N GLN A 69 1.89 12.63 14.06
CA GLN A 69 2.71 11.44 13.84
C GLN A 69 3.01 11.23 12.35
N ARG A 70 2.05 11.54 11.47
CA ARG A 70 2.20 11.37 10.03
C ARG A 70 3.34 12.15 9.45
N GLU A 71 3.47 13.40 9.84
CA GLU A 71 4.59 14.21 9.35
C GLU A 71 5.94 13.64 9.82
N ARG A 72 6.03 13.19 11.08
CA ARG A 72 7.26 12.61 11.62
C ARG A 72 7.66 11.30 10.93
N TYR A 73 6.71 10.40 10.68
CA TYR A 73 7.05 9.17 10.00
C TYR A 73 7.29 9.37 8.50
N ARG A 74 6.66 10.38 7.88
CA ARG A 74 6.93 10.77 6.49
C ARG A 74 8.38 11.20 6.36
N GLU A 75 8.83 12.12 7.21
CA GLU A 75 10.22 12.57 7.28
C GLU A 75 11.18 11.40 7.55
N TYR A 76 10.84 10.51 8.48
CA TYR A 76 11.62 9.29 8.74
C TYR A 76 11.80 8.42 7.49
N VAL A 77 10.73 8.22 6.70
CA VAL A 77 10.84 7.48 5.44
C VAL A 77 11.72 8.27 4.47
N GLU A 78 11.46 9.55 4.25
CA GLU A 78 12.18 10.41 3.30
C GLU A 78 13.69 10.42 3.56
N VAL A 79 14.13 10.64 4.80
CA VAL A 79 15.55 10.69 5.16
C VAL A 79 16.26 9.36 4.86
N ASN A 80 15.58 8.23 5.01
CA ASN A 80 16.18 6.92 4.82
C ASN A 80 16.27 6.49 3.35
N ILE A 81 15.50 7.09 2.44
CA ILE A 81 15.47 6.76 1.01
C ILE A 81 15.68 7.96 0.07
N GLY A 82 16.04 9.14 0.60
CA GLY A 82 16.13 10.40 -0.12
C GLY A 82 16.98 10.35 -1.40
N ASP A 83 18.14 9.72 -1.35
CA ASP A 83 19.00 9.55 -2.52
C ASP A 83 18.30 8.79 -3.66
N ALA A 84 17.53 7.74 -3.32
CA ALA A 84 16.79 6.95 -4.28
C ALA A 84 15.58 7.71 -4.83
N LEU A 85 14.92 8.53 -4.01
CA LEU A 85 13.83 9.40 -4.44
C LEU A 85 14.34 10.43 -5.46
N ALA A 86 15.39 11.17 -5.11
CA ALA A 86 15.97 12.20 -5.97
C ALA A 86 16.49 11.64 -7.30
N LYS A 87 17.19 10.49 -7.26
CA LYS A 87 17.69 9.83 -8.47
C LYS A 87 16.58 9.44 -9.45
N ASN A 88 15.40 9.08 -8.94
CA ASN A 88 14.28 8.57 -9.74
C ASN A 88 13.15 9.59 -9.93
N LYS A 89 13.33 10.86 -9.51
CA LYS A 89 12.30 11.92 -9.56
C LYS A 89 10.99 11.51 -8.87
N LEU A 90 11.12 10.98 -7.66
CA LEU A 90 10.00 10.54 -6.82
C LEU A 90 9.95 11.36 -5.53
N CYS A 91 8.79 11.37 -4.87
CA CYS A 91 8.58 11.96 -3.55
C CYS A 91 7.80 11.01 -2.62
N VAL A 92 7.88 11.24 -1.31
CA VAL A 92 6.95 10.62 -0.34
C VAL A 92 5.84 11.61 -0.03
N TYR A 93 4.65 11.34 -0.56
CA TYR A 93 3.48 12.18 -0.37
C TYR A 93 2.63 11.65 0.79
N GLY A 94 2.48 12.43 1.87
CA GLY A 94 1.56 12.12 2.96
C GLY A 94 0.13 12.45 2.56
N VAL A 95 -0.81 11.51 2.74
CA VAL A 95 -2.21 11.74 2.34
C VAL A 95 -3.06 12.13 3.55
N GLU A 96 -3.69 13.30 3.46
CA GLU A 96 -4.58 13.82 4.49
C GLU A 96 -5.97 13.20 4.39
N LYS A 97 -6.50 12.70 5.51
CA LYS A 97 -7.88 12.23 5.65
C LYS A 97 -8.72 13.40 6.18
N GLY A 98 -9.64 13.99 5.39
CA GLY A 98 -10.46 15.12 5.85
C GLY A 98 -11.20 15.89 4.75
N GLU A 99 -12.18 16.72 5.12
CA GLU A 99 -13.19 17.32 4.23
C GLU A 99 -12.61 17.98 2.98
N GLY A 100 -12.99 17.45 1.80
CA GLY A 100 -12.45 17.83 0.49
C GLY A 100 -11.35 16.88 -0.02
N GLY A 101 -10.73 16.11 0.87
CA GLY A 101 -9.84 15.00 0.56
C GLY A 101 -10.62 13.89 -0.12
N LYS A 102 -10.55 13.86 -1.45
CA LYS A 102 -11.09 12.74 -2.22
C LYS A 102 -10.37 11.48 -1.76
N ASP A 103 -11.14 10.43 -1.45
CA ASP A 103 -10.66 9.06 -1.30
C ASP A 103 -9.83 8.71 -2.56
N ILE A 104 -8.51 8.90 -2.50
CA ILE A 104 -7.62 8.86 -3.66
C ILE A 104 -7.58 7.47 -4.29
N LEU A 105 -7.83 6.44 -3.48
CA LEU A 105 -7.96 5.04 -3.90
C LEU A 105 -9.43 4.65 -4.15
N SER A 106 -10.32 5.60 -4.41
CA SER A 106 -11.66 5.28 -4.90
C SER A 106 -11.62 4.75 -6.33
N VAL A 107 -12.11 3.53 -6.51
CA VAL A 107 -12.20 2.90 -7.83
C VAL A 107 -13.37 1.91 -7.90
N ASP A 108 -13.98 1.82 -9.06
CA ASP A 108 -14.95 0.76 -9.35
C ASP A 108 -14.19 -0.51 -9.72
N VAL A 109 -14.59 -1.64 -9.15
CA VAL A 109 -13.94 -2.92 -9.44
C VAL A 109 -14.48 -3.47 -10.77
N PRO A 110 -13.63 -3.69 -11.80
CA PRO A 110 -14.07 -4.24 -13.08
C PRO A 110 -14.76 -5.60 -12.91
N GLY A 111 -15.90 -5.81 -13.57
CA GLY A 111 -16.64 -7.08 -13.51
C GLY A 111 -17.43 -7.32 -12.21
N HIS A 112 -17.39 -6.39 -11.24
CA HIS A 112 -18.04 -6.56 -9.94
C HIS A 112 -18.93 -5.36 -9.57
N ASP A 113 -19.99 -5.65 -8.82
CA ASP A 113 -20.87 -4.64 -8.20
C ASP A 113 -20.26 -4.06 -6.91
N ILE A 114 -18.99 -3.69 -6.98
CA ILE A 114 -18.18 -3.23 -5.84
C ILE A 114 -17.47 -1.94 -6.22
N LYS A 115 -17.55 -0.97 -5.32
CA LYS A 115 -16.70 0.22 -5.33
C LYS A 115 -15.80 0.17 -4.11
N LEU A 116 -14.50 0.15 -4.33
CA LEU A 116 -13.51 0.35 -3.28
C LEU A 116 -13.34 1.85 -3.05
N ALA A 117 -13.21 2.24 -1.79
CA ALA A 117 -13.04 3.64 -1.42
C ALA A 117 -12.19 3.78 -0.17
N GLY A 118 -11.29 4.75 -0.21
CA GLY A 118 -10.50 5.17 0.93
C GLY A 118 -9.18 5.77 0.47
N CYS A 119 -8.20 5.66 1.36
CA CYS A 119 -6.92 6.29 1.24
C CYS A 119 -5.87 5.46 1.98
N THR A 120 -4.61 5.76 1.76
CA THR A 120 -3.47 5.26 2.53
C THR A 120 -2.83 6.42 3.32
N ASP A 121 -1.85 6.13 4.17
CA ASP A 121 -1.15 7.16 4.93
C ASP A 121 -0.07 7.87 4.12
N MET A 122 0.69 7.15 3.28
CA MET A 122 1.70 7.72 2.37
C MET A 122 1.73 7.03 1.00
N ILE A 123 2.16 7.76 -0.01
CA ILE A 123 2.36 7.26 -1.38
C ILE A 123 3.75 7.69 -1.86
N ILE A 124 4.50 6.77 -2.46
CA ILE A 124 5.70 7.07 -3.23
C ILE A 124 5.34 7.09 -4.71
N LEU A 125 5.48 8.25 -5.34
CA LEU A 125 5.11 8.52 -6.72
C LEU A 125 5.97 9.65 -7.31
N SER A 126 5.75 10.00 -8.57
CA SER A 126 6.50 11.06 -9.25
C SER A 126 6.41 12.39 -8.50
N ASP A 127 7.54 13.08 -8.36
CA ASP A 127 7.67 14.38 -7.69
C ASP A 127 6.89 15.52 -8.37
N GLN A 128 6.43 15.34 -9.61
CA GLN A 128 5.60 16.32 -10.33
C GLN A 128 4.31 16.69 -9.57
N VAL A 129 3.80 15.79 -8.71
CA VAL A 129 2.61 16.05 -7.88
C VAL A 129 2.84 17.13 -6.83
N LEU A 130 4.10 17.45 -6.51
CA LEU A 130 4.47 18.55 -5.64
C LEU A 130 4.27 19.91 -6.32
N GLU A 131 4.41 19.96 -7.65
CA GLU A 131 4.18 21.16 -8.45
C GLU A 131 2.69 21.32 -8.77
N ASN A 132 2.00 20.22 -9.07
CA ASN A 132 0.58 20.23 -9.42
C ASN A 132 -0.22 19.16 -8.66
N ARG A 133 -0.81 19.56 -7.52
CA ARG A 133 -1.59 18.65 -6.66
C ARG A 133 -2.81 18.04 -7.35
N LEU A 134 -3.30 18.62 -8.45
CA LEU A 134 -4.43 18.05 -9.21
C LEU A 134 -4.06 16.71 -9.86
N GLU A 135 -2.78 16.50 -10.14
CA GLU A 135 -2.28 15.27 -10.79
C GLU A 135 -2.20 14.08 -9.83
N LEU A 136 -2.27 14.33 -8.53
CA LEU A 136 -2.26 13.29 -7.50
C LEU A 136 -3.35 12.23 -7.76
N GLY A 137 -4.51 12.63 -8.27
CA GLY A 137 -5.60 11.71 -8.63
C GLY A 137 -5.30 10.75 -9.79
N MET A 138 -4.24 11.01 -10.56
CA MET A 138 -3.74 10.15 -11.66
C MET A 138 -2.65 9.17 -11.20
N LEU A 139 -2.11 9.35 -9.99
CA LEU A 139 -1.04 8.50 -9.41
C LEU A 139 0.18 8.32 -10.35
N PRO A 140 0.74 9.42 -10.91
CA PRO A 140 1.82 9.33 -11.89
C PRO A 140 3.06 8.66 -11.31
N GLY A 141 3.58 7.64 -12.00
CA GLY A 141 4.80 6.95 -11.60
C GLY A 141 4.75 6.36 -10.19
N VAL A 142 3.56 6.00 -9.68
CA VAL A 142 3.43 5.39 -8.35
C VAL A 142 4.24 4.10 -8.26
N ARG A 143 4.90 3.90 -7.11
CA ARG A 143 5.74 2.71 -6.82
C ARG A 143 5.24 1.95 -5.61
N LEU A 144 4.85 2.66 -4.57
CA LEU A 144 4.54 2.07 -3.26
C LEU A 144 3.50 2.90 -2.53
N ILE A 145 2.46 2.26 -2.01
CA ILE A 145 1.62 2.84 -0.93
C ILE A 145 2.08 2.31 0.41
N ILE A 146 2.00 3.12 1.46
CA ILE A 146 2.46 2.77 2.80
C ILE A 146 1.37 3.11 3.80
N GLU A 147 0.85 2.07 4.44
CA GLU A 147 -0.06 2.19 5.57
C GLU A 147 0.70 1.96 6.87
N VAL A 148 0.61 2.93 7.77
CA VAL A 148 1.38 2.93 9.01
C VAL A 148 0.45 2.67 10.19
N LYS A 149 0.74 1.62 10.96
CA LYS A 149 0.00 1.29 12.18
C LYS A 149 0.96 1.23 13.35
N GLN A 150 0.72 2.01 14.40
CA GLN A 150 1.47 1.87 15.64
C GLN A 150 1.36 0.46 16.23
N LYS A 151 0.20 -0.20 16.02
CA LYS A 151 0.01 -1.62 16.32
C LYS A 151 -0.66 -2.29 15.13
N VAL A 152 0.05 -3.21 14.50
CA VAL A 152 -0.48 -4.00 13.39
C VAL A 152 -1.44 -5.06 13.92
N GLU A 153 -2.64 -5.13 13.32
CA GLU A 153 -3.68 -6.09 13.65
C GLU A 153 -4.12 -6.84 12.39
N ARG A 154 -4.84 -7.96 12.54
CA ARG A 154 -5.30 -8.74 11.39
C ARG A 154 -6.13 -7.92 10.39
N ARG A 155 -6.95 -6.99 10.89
CA ARG A 155 -7.73 -6.07 10.04
C ARG A 155 -6.85 -5.12 9.21
N SER A 156 -5.65 -4.80 9.70
CA SER A 156 -4.69 -3.95 8.97
C SER A 156 -4.24 -4.62 7.68
N VAL A 157 -4.10 -5.96 7.69
CA VAL A 157 -3.75 -6.72 6.47
C VAL A 157 -4.88 -6.65 5.44
N SER A 158 -6.13 -6.86 5.86
CA SER A 158 -7.28 -6.77 4.95
C SER A 158 -7.45 -5.37 4.36
N GLN A 159 -7.21 -4.33 5.17
CA GLN A 159 -7.17 -2.95 4.72
C GLN A 159 -6.12 -2.74 3.62
N VAL A 160 -4.84 -3.03 3.90
CA VAL A 160 -3.74 -2.78 2.94
C VAL A 160 -3.89 -3.60 1.67
N VAL A 161 -4.39 -4.83 1.77
CA VAL A 161 -4.68 -5.65 0.59
C VAL A 161 -5.77 -4.99 -0.26
N SER A 162 -6.84 -4.46 0.35
CA SER A 162 -7.87 -3.74 -0.42
C SER A 162 -7.36 -2.45 -1.05
N GLU A 163 -6.45 -1.74 -0.38
CA GLU A 163 -5.78 -0.53 -0.91
C GLU A 163 -4.87 -0.88 -2.08
N LEU A 164 -4.14 -2.00 -2.01
CA LEU A 164 -3.33 -2.51 -3.13
C LEU A 164 -4.20 -2.86 -4.34
N ILE A 165 -5.34 -3.53 -4.13
CA ILE A 165 -6.27 -3.85 -5.22
C ILE A 165 -6.76 -2.56 -5.89
N ALA A 166 -7.18 -1.57 -5.10
CA ALA A 166 -7.66 -0.31 -5.66
C ALA A 166 -6.55 0.48 -6.37
N LEU A 167 -5.36 0.52 -5.79
CA LEU A 167 -4.18 1.11 -6.41
C LEU A 167 -3.88 0.45 -7.74
N ASP A 168 -3.88 -0.88 -7.80
CA ASP A 168 -3.51 -1.60 -9.00
C ASP A 168 -4.54 -1.43 -10.12
N ILE A 169 -5.83 -1.39 -9.81
CA ILE A 169 -6.86 -1.06 -10.83
C ILE A 169 -6.68 0.37 -11.37
N LYS A 170 -6.25 1.31 -10.50
CA LYS A 170 -6.23 2.74 -10.82
C LYS A 170 -4.94 3.21 -11.47
N ALA A 171 -3.80 2.64 -11.10
CA ALA A 171 -2.49 2.99 -11.61
C ALA A 171 -2.21 2.30 -12.94
N ALA A 172 -1.58 3.00 -13.88
CA ALA A 172 -1.15 2.41 -15.16
C ALA A 172 -0.14 1.28 -14.94
N GLU A 173 0.84 1.51 -14.06
CA GLU A 173 1.96 0.61 -13.84
C GLU A 173 1.76 -0.28 -12.59
N PRO A 174 2.46 -1.42 -12.50
CA PRO A 174 2.46 -2.24 -11.30
C PRO A 174 3.07 -1.52 -10.10
N ALA A 175 2.38 -1.58 -8.95
CA ALA A 175 2.83 -1.01 -7.69
C ALA A 175 2.84 -2.06 -6.58
N MET A 176 3.45 -1.71 -5.44
CA MET A 176 3.43 -2.52 -4.23
C MET A 176 2.69 -1.77 -3.11
N ALA A 177 2.35 -2.49 -2.05
CA ALA A 177 1.87 -1.92 -0.80
C ALA A 177 2.75 -2.35 0.37
N LEU A 178 2.85 -1.51 1.39
CA LEU A 178 3.59 -1.78 2.62
C LEU A 178 2.68 -1.52 3.82
N LEU A 179 2.56 -2.53 4.69
CA LEU A 179 2.01 -2.40 6.03
C LEU A 179 3.14 -2.39 7.04
N THR A 180 3.23 -1.35 7.87
CA THR A 180 4.35 -1.25 8.81
C THR A 180 4.02 -0.57 10.13
N ASP A 181 4.74 -0.97 11.19
CA ASP A 181 4.83 -0.24 12.46
C ASP A 181 6.07 0.68 12.54
N LEU A 182 6.85 0.71 11.46
CA LEU A 182 8.14 1.41 11.29
C LEU A 182 9.22 0.97 12.28
N GLN A 183 9.01 -0.15 12.94
CA GLN A 183 9.92 -0.74 13.91
C GLN A 183 10.31 -2.13 13.43
N LYS A 184 9.55 -3.15 13.80
CA LYS A 184 9.89 -4.56 13.59
C LYS A 184 8.96 -5.26 12.60
N TYR A 185 7.95 -4.56 12.09
CA TYR A 185 6.97 -5.14 11.19
C TYR A 185 6.96 -4.37 9.87
N TRP A 186 7.40 -5.01 8.81
CA TRP A 186 7.42 -4.47 7.46
C TRP A 186 6.91 -5.54 6.51
N GLN A 187 5.60 -5.55 6.25
CA GLN A 187 5.00 -6.51 5.33
C GLN A 187 4.75 -5.85 3.98
N PHE A 188 5.50 -6.28 2.98
CA PHE A 188 5.32 -5.88 1.59
C PHE A 188 4.30 -6.78 0.93
N PHE A 189 3.50 -6.21 0.04
CA PHE A 189 2.48 -6.90 -0.75
C PHE A 189 2.60 -6.52 -2.22
N TRP A 190 2.35 -7.49 -3.11
CA TRP A 190 2.29 -7.27 -4.55
C TRP A 190 1.29 -8.24 -5.18
N VAL A 191 0.73 -7.83 -6.32
CA VAL A 191 -0.01 -8.75 -7.19
C VAL A 191 1.01 -9.70 -7.82
N ALA A 192 0.74 -11.00 -7.77
CA ALA A 192 1.61 -12.04 -8.32
C ALA A 192 0.90 -12.83 -9.42
N ASP A 193 1.65 -13.68 -10.12
CA ASP A 193 1.10 -14.53 -11.17
C ASP A 193 -0.12 -15.33 -10.64
N PRO A 194 -1.25 -15.30 -11.37
CA PRO A 194 -2.45 -16.01 -10.95
C PRO A 194 -2.22 -17.51 -10.95
N THR A 195 -2.95 -18.22 -10.08
CA THR A 195 -2.94 -19.69 -10.05
C THR A 195 -4.37 -20.21 -10.13
N ASN A 196 -4.63 -21.18 -11.02
CA ASN A 196 -5.95 -21.80 -11.19
C ASN A 196 -7.09 -20.77 -11.36
N ASN A 197 -6.90 -19.77 -12.24
CA ASN A 197 -7.85 -18.68 -12.50
C ASN A 197 -8.23 -17.86 -11.25
N ARG A 198 -7.35 -17.82 -10.24
CA ARG A 198 -7.49 -16.94 -9.07
C ARG A 198 -6.35 -15.94 -9.03
N GLY A 199 -6.72 -14.70 -8.76
CA GLY A 199 -5.78 -13.64 -8.43
C GLY A 199 -4.97 -14.00 -7.21
N ILE A 200 -3.67 -13.74 -7.26
CA ILE A 200 -2.77 -13.95 -6.11
C ILE A 200 -2.21 -12.60 -5.69
N ILE A 201 -2.32 -12.30 -4.41
CA ILE A 201 -1.52 -11.28 -3.76
C ILE A 201 -0.50 -12.02 -2.91
N GLU A 202 0.76 -11.77 -3.18
CA GLU A 202 1.85 -12.26 -2.36
C GLU A 202 2.27 -11.24 -1.32
N SER A 203 2.91 -11.73 -0.27
CA SER A 203 3.48 -10.89 0.75
C SER A 203 4.76 -11.47 1.35
N VAL A 204 5.61 -10.59 1.84
CA VAL A 204 6.81 -10.95 2.60
C VAL A 204 6.95 -10.01 3.79
N THR A 205 7.27 -10.58 4.96
CA THR A 205 7.53 -9.80 6.18
C THR A 205 9.03 -9.70 6.42
N ILE A 206 9.49 -8.47 6.58
CA ILE A 206 10.85 -8.12 7.00
C ILE A 206 10.78 -7.55 8.42
N CYS A 207 11.67 -7.99 9.30
CA CYS A 207 11.66 -7.62 10.72
C CYS A 207 12.75 -6.61 11.12
N ASP A 208 13.43 -6.02 10.12
CA ASP A 208 14.56 -5.11 10.30
C ASP A 208 14.38 -3.88 9.38
N PRO A 209 14.40 -2.64 9.93
CA PRO A 209 14.24 -1.42 9.14
C PRO A 209 15.29 -1.27 8.04
N SER A 210 16.56 -1.59 8.32
CA SER A 210 17.66 -1.47 7.35
C SER A 210 17.36 -2.31 6.10
N LYS A 211 16.93 -3.56 6.31
CA LYS A 211 16.53 -4.49 5.25
C LYS A 211 15.26 -4.02 4.54
N ALA A 212 14.27 -3.52 5.27
CA ALA A 212 13.04 -3.00 4.67
C ALA A 212 13.33 -1.80 3.75
N PHE A 213 14.17 -0.86 4.19
CA PHE A 213 14.57 0.28 3.35
C PHE A 213 15.44 -0.13 2.16
N ALA A 214 16.27 -1.17 2.28
CA ALA A 214 16.98 -1.72 1.12
C ALA A 214 16.03 -2.30 0.06
N VAL A 215 14.96 -2.99 0.49
CA VAL A 215 13.88 -3.45 -0.40
C VAL A 215 13.21 -2.27 -1.09
N ILE A 216 12.85 -1.21 -0.35
CA ILE A 216 12.23 0.01 -0.93
C ILE A 216 13.17 0.64 -1.95
N LYS A 217 14.44 0.88 -1.61
CA LYS A 217 15.42 1.47 -2.54
C LYS A 217 15.56 0.68 -3.83
N THR A 218 15.57 -0.65 -3.74
CA THR A 218 15.65 -1.54 -4.90
C THR A 218 14.40 -1.42 -5.76
N LEU A 219 13.21 -1.39 -5.15
CA LEU A 219 11.95 -1.16 -5.85
C LEU A 219 11.91 0.20 -6.55
N LEU A 220 12.41 1.27 -5.92
CA LEU A 220 12.43 2.59 -6.57
C LEU A 220 13.38 2.63 -7.77
N ALA A 221 14.49 1.89 -7.70
CA ALA A 221 15.49 1.82 -8.75
C ALA A 221 15.06 0.95 -9.95
N SER A 222 14.08 0.05 -9.80
CA SER A 222 13.56 -0.77 -10.92
C SER A 222 12.62 -0.01 -11.85
N GLY A 223 12.29 1.26 -11.55
CA GLY A 223 11.39 2.04 -12.39
C GLY A 223 10.00 1.43 -12.49
N GLU A 224 9.48 1.35 -13.71
CA GLU A 224 8.11 0.89 -14.04
C GLU A 224 8.06 -0.61 -14.36
N ASP A 225 9.21 -1.28 -14.35
CA ASP A 225 9.31 -2.67 -14.77
C ASP A 225 8.47 -3.60 -13.87
N ALA A 226 7.59 -4.37 -14.50
CA ALA A 226 6.79 -5.40 -13.83
C ALA A 226 7.64 -6.50 -13.17
N VAL A 227 8.91 -6.64 -13.58
CA VAL A 227 9.85 -7.61 -13.02
C VAL A 227 10.89 -6.88 -12.17
N VAL A 228 11.04 -7.27 -10.91
CA VAL A 228 11.98 -6.64 -9.98
C VAL A 228 12.79 -7.66 -9.19
N SER A 229 14.10 -7.46 -9.14
CA SER A 229 15.05 -8.27 -8.37
C SER A 229 15.21 -7.71 -6.96
N LEU A 230 14.28 -8.02 -6.06
CA LEU A 230 14.37 -7.58 -4.67
C LEU A 230 15.43 -8.37 -3.90
N PRO A 231 16.19 -7.73 -2.99
CA PRO A 231 17.29 -8.38 -2.27
C PRO A 231 16.81 -9.50 -1.32
N CYS A 232 15.53 -9.51 -0.98
CA CYS A 232 14.90 -10.53 -0.14
C CYS A 232 14.43 -11.77 -0.91
N PHE A 233 14.70 -11.88 -2.21
CA PHE A 233 14.40 -13.07 -3.03
C PHE A 233 15.61 -13.52 -3.86
N ARG A 234 15.69 -14.83 -4.15
CA ARG A 234 16.74 -15.38 -5.03
C ARG A 234 16.48 -15.09 -6.51
N GLU A 235 15.20 -15.11 -6.87
CA GLU A 235 14.74 -14.90 -8.24
C GLU A 235 13.96 -13.59 -8.30
N PRO A 236 13.99 -12.88 -9.44
CA PRO A 236 13.15 -11.71 -9.65
C PRO A 236 11.67 -12.05 -9.47
N ILE A 237 10.92 -11.16 -8.83
CA ILE A 237 9.47 -11.29 -8.72
C ILE A 237 8.80 -10.60 -9.90
N LYS A 238 7.67 -11.15 -10.34
CA LYS A 238 6.77 -10.53 -11.31
C LYS A 238 5.59 -9.88 -10.59
N ARG A 239 5.16 -8.74 -11.12
CA ARG A 239 4.05 -7.94 -10.61
C ARG A 239 3.06 -7.66 -11.74
N PRO A 240 2.26 -8.66 -12.17
CA PRO A 240 1.23 -8.42 -13.19
C PRO A 240 0.11 -7.52 -12.65
N LYS A 241 -0.73 -7.00 -13.54
CA LYS A 241 -1.91 -6.24 -13.18
C LYS A 241 -3.05 -7.18 -12.74
N ILE A 242 -3.90 -6.68 -11.84
CA ILE A 242 -4.98 -7.41 -11.20
C ILE A 242 -6.22 -7.53 -12.10
N ASP A 243 -6.42 -6.54 -12.97
CA ASP A 243 -7.55 -6.45 -13.90
C ASP A 243 -7.57 -7.59 -14.91
N GLU A 244 -6.40 -8.09 -15.33
CA GLU A 244 -6.23 -9.26 -16.21
C GLU A 244 -7.02 -10.48 -15.75
N PHE A 245 -7.23 -10.65 -14.44
CA PHE A 245 -7.99 -11.78 -13.90
C PHE A 245 -9.33 -11.40 -13.27
N LEU A 246 -9.53 -10.17 -12.81
CA LEU A 246 -10.85 -9.71 -12.35
C LEU A 246 -11.91 -9.70 -13.47
N ALA A 247 -11.51 -9.35 -14.71
CA ALA A 247 -12.43 -9.28 -15.84
C ALA A 247 -12.98 -10.66 -16.27
N SER A 248 -12.18 -11.73 -16.11
CA SER A 248 -12.52 -13.08 -16.59
C SER A 248 -13.72 -13.74 -15.89
N ILE A 249 -14.18 -13.18 -14.77
CA ILE A 249 -15.25 -13.73 -13.94
C ILE A 249 -16.63 -13.11 -14.29
N GLY A 250 -16.65 -12.04 -15.10
CA GLY A 250 -17.86 -11.27 -15.44
C GLY A 250 -18.66 -11.77 -16.66
N GLU A 251 -18.11 -12.63 -17.52
CA GLU A 251 -18.77 -13.07 -18.77
C GLU A 251 -19.59 -14.38 -18.63
N GLY A 252 -20.05 -14.71 -17.42
CA GLY A 252 -20.83 -15.91 -17.12
C GLY A 252 -22.35 -15.75 -17.09
N GLY A 253 -22.92 -14.67 -17.67
CA GLY A 253 -24.33 -14.31 -17.48
C GLY A 253 -25.14 -14.07 -18.75
N VAL A 254 -25.86 -15.12 -19.17
CA VAL A 254 -27.10 -15.16 -19.97
C VAL A 254 -27.01 -14.91 -21.49
N TYR A 255 -27.08 -16.01 -22.26
CA TYR A 255 -27.87 -16.05 -23.51
C TYR A 255 -29.32 -16.38 -23.17
#